data_AF-A0A944ZTL7-F1
#
_entry.id   AF-A0A944ZTL7-F1
#
_cell.length_a   1.000
_cell.length_b   1.000
_cell.length_c   1.000
_cell.angle_alpha   90.00
_cell.angle_beta   90.00
_cell.angle_gamma   90.00
#
_symmetry.space_group_name_H-M   'P 1'
#
loop_
_entity.id
_entity.type
_entity.pdbx_description
1 polymer ?
#
loop_
_entity_poly.entity_id
_entity_poly.type
_entity_poly.pdbx_seq_one_letter_code
_entity_poly.pdbx_strand_id
1 'polypeptide(L)' 'MQIDTKNTVSATYVRNHFKEVTERVRKGAPQIIICKSKPTLVMISVEDLDKL' A
#
# COMPACT_ATOMS: atom_id res chain seq x y z
N MET A 1 13.91 0.24 6.94
CA MET A 1 13.00 -0.24 5.87
C MET A 1 13.15 0.68 4.66
N GLN A 2 13.75 0.22 3.55
CA GLN A 2 13.77 1.02 2.32
C GLN A 2 12.39 0.92 1.68
N ILE A 3 11.74 2.07 1.48
CA ILE A 3 10.43 2.15 0.85
C ILE A 3 10.67 2.13 -0.67
N ASP A 4 10.50 0.96 -1.29
CA ASP A 4 10.56 0.83 -2.75
C ASP A 4 9.34 1.54 -3.37
N THR A 5 9.58 2.60 -4.12
CA THR A 5 8.54 3.43 -4.75
C THR A 5 7.82 2.70 -5.90
N LYS A 6 8.29 1.52 -6.31
CA LYS A 6 7.62 0.69 -7.33
C LYS A 6 6.20 0.27 -6.96
N ASN A 7 5.86 0.25 -5.67
CA ASN A 7 4.53 -0.10 -5.18
C ASN A 7 3.65 1.12 -4.90
N THR A 8 3.90 2.23 -5.60
CA THR A 8 3.10 3.46 -5.46
C THR A 8 1.86 3.40 -6.34
N VAL A 9 0.69 3.63 -5.75
CA VAL A 9 -0.62 3.67 -6.43
C VAL A 9 -1.41 4.90 -5.98
N SER A 10 -2.35 5.36 -6.81
CA SER A 10 -3.26 6.44 -6.41
C SER A 10 -4.43 5.89 -5.59
N ALA A 11 -5.01 6.72 -4.72
CA ALA A 11 -6.24 6.37 -3.99
C ALA A 11 -7.40 5.96 -4.92
N THR A 12 -7.48 6.56 -6.12
CA THR A 12 -8.48 6.18 -7.14
C THR A 12 -8.24 4.77 -7.67
N TYR A 13 -6.98 4.41 -7.95
CA TYR A 13 -6.64 3.05 -8.39
C TYR A 13 -6.97 2.03 -7.31
N VAL A 14 -6.62 2.30 -6.05
CA VAL A 14 -6.95 1.41 -4.92
C VAL A 14 -8.46 1.20 -4.79
N ARG A 15 -9.28 2.23 -4.98
CA ARG A 15 -10.73 2.11 -4.95
C ARG A 15 -11.27 1.15 -6.03
N ASN A 16 -10.71 1.21 -7.23
CA ASN A 16 -11.16 0.40 -8.36
C ASN A 16 -10.56 -1.01 -8.38
N HIS A 17 -9.38 -1.19 -7.78
CA HIS A 17 -8.60 -2.43 -7.80
C HIS A 17 -8.34 -2.98 -6.39
N PHE A 18 -9.27 -2.76 -5.46
CA PHE A 18 -9.04 -3.01 -4.02
C PHE A 18 -8.56 -4.43 -3.73
N LYS A 19 -9.24 -5.44 -4.29
CA LYS A 19 -8.90 -6.87 -4.10
C LYS A 19 -7.47 -7.19 -4.57
N GLU A 20 -7.07 -6.64 -5.70
CA GLU A 20 -5.73 -6.84 -6.26
C GLU A 20 -4.67 -6.20 -5.37
N VAL A 21 -4.90 -4.96 -4.94
CA VAL A 21 -3.99 -4.22 -4.05
C VAL A 21 -3.84 -4.93 -2.70
N THR A 22 -4.93 -5.40 -2.10
CA THR A 22 -4.87 -6.15 -0.84
C THR A 22 -4.14 -7.49 -0.98
N GLU A 23 -4.28 -8.18 -2.12
CA GLU A 23 -3.56 -9.43 -2.35
C GLU A 23 -2.04 -9.21 -2.50
N ARG A 24 -1.63 -8.08 -3.11
CA ARG A 24 -0.21 -7.70 -3.16
C ARG A 24 0.35 -7.47 -1.74
N VAL A 25 -0.40 -6.75 -0.90
CA VAL A 25 -0.03 -6.51 0.51
C VAL A 25 0.08 -7.84 1.27
N ARG A 26 -0.89 -8.75 1.10
CA ARG A 26 -0.87 -10.08 1.72
C ARG A 26 0.35 -10.92 1.31
N LYS A 27 0.88 -10.72 0.11
CA LYS A 27 2.10 -11.36 -0.40
C LYS A 27 3.39 -10.69 0.07
N GLY A 28 3.31 -9.74 0.99
CA GLY A 28 4.47 -9.04 1.55
C GLY A 28 4.97 -7.89 0.69
N ALA A 29 4.12 -7.32 -0.17
CA ALA A 29 4.45 -6.11 -0.94
C ALA A 29 3.68 -4.89 -0.38
N PRO A 30 4.29 -4.10 0.54
CA PRO A 30 3.73 -2.82 1.00
C PRO A 30 3.33 -1.93 -0.17
N GLN A 31 2.17 -1.27 -0.05
CA GLN A 31 1.66 -0.37 -1.09
C GLN A 31 1.61 1.07 -0.58
N ILE A 32 2.20 2.00 -1.32
CA ILE A 32 2.19 3.43 -1.00
C ILE A 32 1.01 4.06 -1.75
N ILE A 33 0.12 4.72 -1.03
CA ILE A 33 -1.12 5.26 -1.59
C ILE A 33 -1.05 6.78 -1.58
N ILE A 34 -0.91 7.34 -2.78
CA ILE A 34 -0.93 8.79 -2.98
C ILE A 34 -2.37 9.29 -3.01
N CYS A 35 -2.68 10.17 -2.07
CA CYS A 35 -3.97 10.84 -1.97
C CYS A 35 -3.83 12.29 -2.41
N LYS A 36 -4.62 12.75 -3.38
CA LYS A 36 -4.58 14.16 -3.80
C LYS A 36 -4.99 15.05 -2.62
N SER A 37 -4.11 15.96 -2.22
CA SER A 37 -4.29 16.91 -1.12
C SER A 37 -4.46 16.31 0.28
N LYS A 38 -4.05 15.06 0.48
CA LYS A 38 -4.02 14.41 1.80
C LYS A 38 -2.66 13.74 2.02
N PRO A 39 -2.31 13.39 3.27
CA PRO A 39 -1.11 12.59 3.53
C PRO A 39 -1.08 11.31 2.69
N THR A 40 0.13 10.91 2.32
CA THR A 40 0.37 9.60 1.71
C THR A 40 0.11 8.53 2.75
N LEU A 41 -0.59 7.46 2.37
CA LEU A 41 -0.85 6.31 3.24
C LEU A 41 0.07 5.17 2.84
N VAL A 42 0.39 4.30 3.79
CA VAL A 42 1.10 3.05 3.52
C VAL A 42 0.19 1.91 3.97
N MET A 43 -0.07 0.97 3.07
CA MET A 43 -0.81 -0.25 3.36
C MET A 43 0.20 -1.39 3.51
N ILE A 44 0.19 -2.03 4.67
CA ILE A 44 1.04 -3.18 5.03
C ILE A 44 0.16 -4.31 5.59
N SER A 45 0.70 -5.53 5.61
CA SER A 45 0.07 -6.65 6.28
C SER A 45 0.12 -6.43 7.80
N VAL A 46 -0.80 -7.04 8.54
CA VAL A 46 -0.80 -6.94 10.02
C VAL A 46 0.43 -7.66 10.58
N GLU A 47 0.83 -8.76 9.94
CA GLU A 47 2.01 -9.55 10.28
C GLU A 47 3.31 -8.76 10.12
N ASP A 48 3.37 -7.79 9.21
CA ASP A 48 4.51 -6.90 9.05
C ASP A 48 4.46 -5.69 9.98
N LEU A 49 3.27 -5.28 10.44
CA LEU A 49 3.11 -4.25 11.47
C LEU A 49 3.73 -4.71 12.80
N ASP A 50 3.56 -5.97 13.16
CA ASP A 50 4.13 -6.54 14.40
C ASP A 50 5.68 -6.59 14.40
N LYS A 51 6.32 -6.40 13.24
CA LYS A 51 7.77 -6.43 13.07
C LYS A 51 8.42 -5.04 12.96
N LEU A 52 7.62 -3.97 12.99
CA LEU A 52 8.09 -2.58 12.96
C LEU A 52 8.58 -2.12 14.33
#